data_AF-A0A2G9XBR9-F1
#
_entry.id   AF-A0A2G9XBR9-F1
#
_cell.length_a   1.000
_cell.length_b   1.000
_cell.length_c   1.000
_cell.angle_alpha   90.00
_cell.angle_beta   90.00
_cell.angle_gamma   90.00
#
_symmetry.space_group_name_H-M   'P 1'
#
loop_
_entity.id
_entity.type
_entity.pdbx_description
1 polymer ?
#
loop_
_entity_poly.entity_id
_entity_poly.type
_entity_poly.pdbx_seq_one_letter_code
_entity_poly.pdbx_strand_id
1 'polypeptide(L)'
;MQKIVINKADDLCTLAEDMRKIEDLELVFAGSSEIPFLRNVISFKFLERQADLLGKKISFVNEKGESLKFLEAESYQPSLEEKEFSKDAPVQKMEIFSILKNAALLAGVFLLLIGLGIGFWWVVPKADVVININSEMLVKNVDITASAKAEKVSESDKEIPAVLLEAVRKLSDSIQTSGEKEVGEKAKGTVKIYNKTSGKKTFSKGTKLILITADTEELNYYTLEDVVVEERQELPEGITYGFSEVGVEAENFGAVYNIKEDQKFYVDDHKTSDFLAQNEKEFLGGSSKKVHAVSEKDKEALKQTLEEKLKLSAKTDLELKLVGEQKIAENSIGFEIFDEVFDKNVDDEADKLNLSLQGRTYTLAYYQNDLEQIVKSVLERSVPEQYAFSDAETRFEIGNVLASKPMPLSKDKLELLVKVRSFVVPKISAEEVRDNIANVRVPAAKEYLDSLKNVTSYELTVWPRLPGFLNTTPHIKSRIKVEIRNE
;
A
#
# COMPACT_ATOMS: atom_id res chain seq x y z
N MET A 1 1.50 70.63 26.58
CA MET A 1 0.07 71.02 26.71
C MET A 1 -0.46 71.24 25.32
N GLN A 2 -1.16 70.24 24.77
CA GLN A 2 -1.60 70.24 23.38
C GLN A 2 -3.09 70.58 23.28
N LYS A 3 -3.44 71.50 22.38
CA LYS A 3 -4.82 71.90 22.12
C LYS A 3 -5.42 71.06 20.99
N ILE A 4 -6.55 70.43 21.26
CA ILE A 4 -7.34 69.64 20.30
C ILE A 4 -8.62 70.42 19.99
N VAL A 5 -8.85 70.74 18.72
CA VAL A 5 -10.06 71.45 18.29
C VAL A 5 -11.12 70.43 17.91
N ILE A 6 -12.26 70.46 18.60
CA ILE A 6 -13.39 69.56 18.36
C ILE A 6 -14.25 70.15 17.23
N ASN A 7 -14.39 69.39 16.14
CA ASN A 7 -15.23 69.72 15.02
C ASN A 7 -16.62 69.06 15.14
N LYS A 8 -17.58 69.55 14.36
CA LYS A 8 -18.96 69.04 14.36
C LYS A 8 -19.09 67.57 13.91
N ALA A 9 -18.08 67.04 13.22
CA ALA A 9 -18.05 65.67 12.73
C ALA A 9 -17.37 64.67 13.70
N ASP A 10 -16.73 65.16 14.76
CA ASP A 10 -16.00 64.31 15.70
C ASP A 10 -16.98 63.63 16.67
N ASP A 11 -16.68 62.38 17.07
CA ASP A 11 -17.43 61.66 18.10
C ASP A 11 -16.54 61.27 19.31
N LEU A 12 -17.16 60.76 20.37
CA LEU A 12 -16.46 60.42 21.62
C LEU A 12 -15.39 59.33 21.43
N CYS A 13 -15.60 58.40 20.49
CA CYS A 13 -14.66 57.32 20.21
C CYS A 13 -13.43 57.86 19.48
N THR A 14 -13.64 58.76 18.52
CA THR A 14 -12.58 59.38 17.72
C THR A 14 -11.70 60.26 18.60
N LEU A 15 -12.30 61.06 19.49
CA LEU A 15 -11.56 61.85 20.47
C LEU A 15 -10.75 60.97 21.44
N ALA A 16 -11.27 59.81 21.84
CA ALA A 16 -10.54 58.86 22.69
C ALA A 16 -9.35 58.21 21.96
N GLU A 17 -9.47 57.91 20.67
CA GLU A 17 -8.35 57.43 19.86
C GLU A 17 -7.27 58.49 19.66
N ASP A 18 -7.66 59.73 19.42
CA ASP A 18 -6.71 60.85 19.24
C ASP A 18 -5.91 61.12 20.52
N MET A 19 -6.52 60.97 21.71
CA MET A 19 -5.80 61.04 22.98
C MET A 19 -4.68 59.99 23.11
N ARG A 20 -4.87 58.81 22.53
CA ARG A 20 -3.88 57.71 22.57
C ARG A 20 -2.69 57.99 21.65
N LYS A 21 -2.90 58.68 20.53
CA LYS A 21 -1.86 58.99 19.53
C LYS A 21 -0.96 60.15 19.94
N ILE A 22 -1.42 61.01 20.84
CA ILE A 22 -0.68 62.18 21.30
C ILE A 22 0.28 61.77 22.42
N GLU A 23 1.51 62.29 22.46
CA GLU A 23 2.48 61.99 23.52
C GLU A 23 2.35 62.93 24.75
N ASP A 24 1.76 64.11 24.58
CA ASP A 24 1.60 65.11 25.64
C ASP A 24 0.75 64.61 26.81
N LEU A 25 1.20 64.88 28.05
CA LEU A 25 0.53 64.50 29.29
C LEU A 25 -0.65 65.41 29.66
N GLU A 26 -0.69 66.64 29.12
CA GLU A 26 -1.78 67.59 29.35
C GLU A 26 -2.43 67.98 28.03
N LEU A 27 -3.75 67.75 27.93
CA LEU A 27 -4.54 68.03 26.73
C LEU A 27 -5.66 69.03 27.02
N VAL A 28 -5.91 69.92 26.06
CA VAL A 28 -7.01 70.89 26.11
C VAL A 28 -7.94 70.66 24.94
N PHE A 29 -9.16 70.26 25.23
CA PHE A 29 -10.22 70.15 24.24
C PHE A 29 -10.94 71.48 24.09
N ALA A 30 -10.90 72.06 22.90
CA ALA A 30 -11.56 73.31 22.57
C ALA A 30 -12.67 73.05 21.55
N GLY A 31 -13.92 73.34 21.91
CA GLY A 31 -15.07 73.10 21.04
C GLY A 31 -16.24 74.03 21.33
N SER A 32 -17.16 74.14 20.37
CA SER A 32 -18.40 74.89 20.55
C SER A 32 -19.35 74.18 21.51
N SER A 33 -20.00 74.93 22.40
CA SER A 33 -21.06 74.45 23.29
C SER A 33 -22.31 73.94 22.56
N GLU A 34 -22.41 74.16 21.24
CA GLU A 34 -23.49 73.65 20.40
C GLU A 34 -23.35 72.17 20.04
N ILE A 35 -22.17 71.57 20.28
CA ILE A 35 -21.94 70.15 20.01
C ILE A 35 -22.67 69.31 21.09
N PRO A 36 -23.63 68.43 20.72
CA PRO A 36 -24.53 67.79 21.68
C PRO A 36 -23.85 66.98 22.79
N PHE A 37 -22.76 66.27 22.47
CA PHE A 37 -22.06 65.46 23.47
C PHE A 37 -21.26 66.30 24.48
N LEU A 38 -20.88 67.53 24.13
CA LEU A 38 -20.26 68.48 25.06
C LEU A 38 -21.26 69.12 26.04
N ARG A 39 -22.56 68.79 25.95
CA ARG A 39 -23.59 69.22 26.92
C ARG A 39 -23.97 68.13 27.92
N ASN A 40 -23.38 66.93 27.82
CA ASN A 40 -23.72 65.79 28.65
C ASN A 40 -22.57 65.44 29.62
N VAL A 41 -22.87 65.41 30.93
CA VAL A 41 -21.91 65.07 32.00
C VAL A 41 -21.30 63.67 31.80
N ILE A 42 -22.06 62.72 31.25
CA ILE A 42 -21.59 61.36 30.98
C ILE A 42 -20.48 61.36 29.92
N SER A 43 -20.57 62.20 28.90
CA SER A 43 -19.54 62.34 27.87
C SER A 43 -18.22 62.85 28.42
N PHE A 44 -18.27 63.81 29.36
CA PHE A 44 -17.08 64.33 30.02
C PHE A 44 -16.44 63.27 30.93
N LYS A 45 -17.24 62.59 31.76
CA LYS A 45 -16.75 61.49 32.62
C LYS A 45 -16.17 60.34 31.81
N PHE A 46 -16.72 60.06 30.62
CA PHE A 46 -16.16 59.07 29.71
C PHE A 46 -14.76 59.47 29.23
N LEU A 47 -14.59 60.70 28.73
CA LEU A 47 -13.29 61.18 28.25
C LEU A 47 -12.26 61.34 29.38
N GLU A 48 -12.69 61.79 30.55
CA GLU A 48 -11.84 61.89 31.76
C GLU A 48 -11.31 60.51 32.17
N ARG A 49 -12.19 59.49 32.21
CA ARG A 49 -11.79 58.12 32.53
C ARG A 49 -10.84 57.53 31.48
N GLN A 50 -11.01 57.85 30.19
CA GLN A 50 -10.08 57.42 29.15
C GLN A 50 -8.72 58.11 29.28
N ALA A 51 -8.71 59.39 29.63
CA ALA A 51 -7.47 60.12 29.87
C ALA A 51 -6.72 59.61 31.11
N ASP A 52 -7.43 59.32 32.21
CA ASP A 52 -6.85 58.74 33.42
C ASP A 52 -6.20 57.37 33.15
N LEU A 53 -6.85 56.51 32.35
CA LEU A 53 -6.29 55.24 31.92
C LEU A 53 -5.00 55.40 31.09
N LEU A 54 -4.85 56.53 30.41
CA LEU A 54 -3.67 56.89 29.62
C LEU A 54 -2.65 57.72 30.42
N GLY A 55 -2.91 58.01 31.70
CA GLY A 55 -2.05 58.85 32.55
C GLY A 55 -2.01 60.32 32.14
N LYS A 56 -3.07 60.81 31.48
CA LYS A 56 -3.16 62.16 30.90
C LYS A 56 -4.18 63.01 31.67
N LYS A 57 -3.89 64.31 31.79
CA LYS A 57 -4.79 65.28 32.38
C LYS A 57 -5.48 66.09 31.29
N ILE A 58 -6.80 66.15 31.32
CA ILE A 58 -7.59 66.86 30.31
C ILE A 58 -8.33 68.07 30.90
N SER A 59 -8.53 69.09 30.07
CA SER A 59 -9.40 70.21 30.38
C SER A 59 -10.22 70.61 29.15
N PHE A 60 -11.43 71.08 29.38
CA PHE A 60 -12.35 71.49 28.32
C PHE A 60 -12.54 73.00 28.36
N VAL A 61 -12.40 73.66 27.21
CA VAL A 61 -12.62 75.10 27.06
C VAL A 61 -13.55 75.38 25.90
N ASN A 62 -14.30 76.47 25.98
CA ASN A 62 -15.09 76.97 24.85
C ASN A 62 -14.19 77.70 23.83
N GLU A 63 -14.75 78.10 22.68
CA GLU A 63 -14.04 78.84 21.62
C GLU A 63 -13.41 80.17 22.10
N LYS A 64 -13.89 80.72 23.23
CA LYS A 64 -13.38 81.95 23.85
C LYS A 64 -12.34 81.70 24.97
N GLY A 65 -12.00 80.44 25.25
CA GLY A 65 -10.98 80.05 26.23
C GLY A 65 -11.48 79.91 27.67
N GLU A 66 -12.79 79.94 27.91
CA GLU A 66 -13.39 79.77 29.24
C GLU A 66 -13.56 78.28 29.58
N SER A 67 -13.26 77.89 30.82
CA SER A 67 -13.33 76.49 31.26
C SER A 67 -14.77 75.97 31.36
N LEU A 68 -15.04 74.83 30.74
CA LEU A 68 -16.30 74.09 30.85
C LEU A 68 -16.26 73.22 32.13
N LYS A 69 -16.33 73.85 33.32
CA LYS A 69 -16.51 73.14 34.59
C LYS A 69 -18.01 73.06 34.90
N PHE A 70 -18.58 71.85 34.89
CA PHE A 70 -19.94 71.65 35.41
C PHE A 70 -19.90 71.36 36.91
N LEU A 71 -20.73 72.09 37.65
CA LEU A 71 -20.96 71.99 39.08
C LEU A 71 -21.49 70.59 39.45
N GLU A 72 -20.72 69.85 40.26
CA GLU A 72 -21.19 68.67 40.98
C GLU A 72 -21.94 69.10 42.25
N ALA A 73 -23.26 68.89 42.26
CA ALA A 73 -24.15 68.69 43.41
C ALA A 73 -25.55 68.47 42.81
N GLU A 74 -26.36 67.46 43.13
CA GLU A 74 -26.38 66.60 44.31
C GLU A 74 -27.13 65.31 43.96
N SER A 75 -26.59 64.19 44.43
CA SER A 75 -27.33 62.98 44.72
C SER A 75 -28.28 63.22 45.90
N TYR A 76 -29.60 63.00 45.76
CA TYR A 76 -30.36 62.08 46.63
C TYR A 76 -31.84 61.93 46.20
N GLN A 77 -32.41 60.83 46.68
CA GLN A 77 -33.73 60.18 46.59
C GLN A 77 -35.01 61.00 46.36
N PRO A 78 -36.09 60.35 45.86
CA PRO A 78 -37.38 60.99 45.63
C PRO A 78 -38.12 61.20 46.95
N SER A 79 -38.52 62.44 47.23
CA SER A 79 -39.53 62.76 48.22
C SER A 79 -40.64 63.60 47.59
N LEU A 80 -41.86 63.13 47.79
CA LEU A 80 -43.11 63.82 47.49
C LEU A 80 -43.15 65.15 48.23
N GLU A 81 -43.60 66.22 47.56
CA GLU A 81 -44.35 67.27 48.24
C GLU A 81 -45.34 67.94 47.30
N GLU A 82 -46.57 68.04 47.82
CA GLU A 82 -47.71 68.73 47.24
C GLU A 82 -47.38 70.18 46.88
N LYS A 83 -47.83 70.62 45.69
CA LYS A 83 -48.14 72.03 45.48
C LYS A 83 -49.65 72.17 45.44
N GLU A 84 -50.19 72.81 46.48
CA GLU A 84 -51.55 73.35 46.47
C GLU A 84 -51.71 74.26 45.25
N PHE A 85 -52.52 73.81 44.29
CA PHE A 85 -52.96 74.64 43.18
C PHE A 85 -54.33 75.24 43.55
N SER A 86 -54.30 76.55 43.76
CA SER A 86 -55.42 77.47 43.93
C SER A 86 -56.64 77.07 43.10
N LYS A 87 -57.78 76.97 43.78
CA LYS A 87 -59.13 76.95 43.19
C LYS A 87 -59.32 78.22 42.36
N ASP A 88 -59.84 78.02 41.16
CA ASP A 88 -60.64 78.92 40.30
C ASP A 88 -60.05 79.12 38.89
N ALA A 89 -60.34 78.14 38.03
CA ALA A 89 -60.45 78.32 36.59
C ALA A 89 -61.42 77.24 36.03
N PRO A 90 -62.25 77.56 35.02
CA PRO A 90 -63.51 76.88 34.79
C PRO A 90 -63.34 75.46 34.22
N VAL A 91 -64.05 74.51 34.83
CA VAL A 91 -64.25 73.17 34.27
C VAL A 91 -65.11 73.30 33.01
N GLN A 92 -64.48 73.19 31.83
CA GLN A 92 -65.22 72.73 30.65
C GLN A 92 -65.53 71.25 30.87
N LYS A 93 -66.81 70.94 31.12
CA LYS A 93 -67.34 69.59 30.95
C LYS A 93 -67.17 69.19 29.49
N MET A 94 -66.10 68.47 29.15
CA MET A 94 -66.15 67.55 28.03
C MET A 94 -66.81 66.27 28.51
N GLU A 95 -67.94 65.94 27.91
CA GLU A 95 -68.60 64.66 28.12
C GLU A 95 -67.74 63.54 27.51
N ILE A 96 -67.04 62.77 28.35
CA ILE A 96 -66.19 61.63 27.93
C ILE A 96 -67.02 60.35 27.74
N PHE A 97 -68.35 60.42 27.82
CA PHE A 97 -69.22 59.23 27.88
C PHE A 97 -69.67 58.63 26.53
N SER A 98 -69.00 58.95 25.43
CA SER A 98 -69.24 58.30 24.12
C SER A 98 -68.02 57.63 23.46
N ILE A 99 -66.80 57.78 24.00
CA ILE A 99 -65.56 57.27 23.38
C ILE A 99 -65.06 55.95 24.02
N LEU A 100 -65.46 55.66 25.27
CA LEU A 100 -65.04 54.44 25.99
C LEU A 100 -65.63 53.13 25.41
N LYS A 101 -66.81 53.14 24.78
CA LYS A 101 -67.36 51.95 24.11
C LYS A 101 -66.54 51.55 22.89
N ASN A 102 -65.91 52.51 22.20
CA ASN A 102 -65.06 52.26 21.05
C ASN A 102 -63.61 51.90 21.46
N ALA A 103 -63.14 52.37 22.61
CA ALA A 103 -61.82 52.00 23.15
C ALA A 103 -61.73 50.54 23.61
N ALA A 104 -62.78 50.03 24.28
CA ALA A 104 -62.86 48.61 24.64
C ALA A 104 -62.97 47.70 23.40
N LEU A 105 -63.71 48.14 22.39
CA LEU A 105 -63.80 47.46 21.09
C LEU A 105 -62.44 47.44 20.37
N LEU A 106 -61.72 48.57 20.35
CA LEU A 106 -60.38 48.68 19.76
C LEU A 106 -59.35 47.82 20.49
N ALA A 107 -59.38 47.78 21.83
CA ALA A 107 -58.51 46.92 22.62
C ALA A 107 -58.81 45.42 22.39
N GLY A 108 -60.08 45.05 22.28
CA GLY A 108 -60.50 43.69 21.94
C GLY A 108 -60.05 43.26 20.54
N VAL A 109 -60.17 44.15 19.54
CA VAL A 109 -59.68 43.91 18.18
C VAL A 109 -58.15 43.80 18.16
N PHE A 110 -57.44 44.65 18.90
CA PHE A 110 -55.98 44.61 18.99
C PHE A 110 -55.47 43.29 19.62
N LEU A 111 -56.09 42.83 20.72
CA LEU A 111 -55.77 41.55 21.34
C LEU A 111 -56.07 40.37 20.41
N LEU A 112 -57.18 40.43 19.67
CA LEU A 112 -57.52 39.42 18.67
C LEU A 112 -56.49 39.39 17.52
N LEU A 113 -56.03 40.55 17.05
CA LEU A 113 -54.98 40.65 16.02
C LEU A 113 -53.62 40.13 16.53
N ILE A 114 -53.27 40.38 17.79
CA ILE A 114 -52.07 39.79 18.41
C ILE A 114 -52.23 38.27 18.50
N GLY A 115 -53.38 37.77 18.96
CA GLY A 115 -53.65 36.34 19.05
C GLY A 115 -53.59 35.65 17.68
N LEU A 116 -54.16 36.27 16.65
CA LEU A 116 -54.06 35.81 15.26
C LEU A 116 -52.64 35.89 14.73
N GLY A 117 -51.89 36.95 15.07
CA GLY A 117 -50.48 37.11 14.71
C GLY A 117 -49.59 36.04 15.32
N ILE A 118 -49.79 35.73 16.62
CA ILE A 118 -49.10 34.65 17.33
C ILE A 118 -49.50 33.29 16.73
N GLY A 119 -50.80 33.05 16.51
CA GLY A 119 -51.28 31.81 15.89
C GLY A 119 -50.73 31.62 14.46
N PHE A 120 -50.68 32.69 13.68
CA PHE A 120 -50.07 32.71 12.35
C PHE A 120 -48.57 32.42 12.41
N TRP A 121 -47.85 33.09 13.31
CA TRP A 121 -46.42 32.88 13.54
C TRP A 121 -46.11 31.45 14.02
N TRP A 122 -47.01 30.83 14.77
CA TRP A 122 -46.84 29.47 15.28
C TRP A 122 -47.09 28.39 14.22
N VAL A 123 -48.11 28.57 13.39
CA VAL A 123 -48.62 27.53 12.49
C VAL A 123 -48.12 27.72 11.06
N VAL A 124 -48.02 28.93 10.54
CA VAL A 124 -47.79 29.15 9.10
C VAL A 124 -46.35 28.89 8.61
N PRO A 125 -45.27 29.17 9.38
CA PRO A 125 -43.93 29.02 8.85
C PRO A 125 -43.62 27.62 8.34
N LYS A 126 -42.87 27.56 7.24
CA LYS A 126 -42.31 26.36 6.62
C LYS A 126 -40.82 26.54 6.40
N ALA A 127 -40.07 25.45 6.48
CA ALA A 127 -38.64 25.44 6.18
C ALA A 127 -38.30 24.25 5.29
N ASP A 128 -37.45 24.49 4.30
CA ASP A 128 -36.83 23.48 3.46
C ASP A 128 -35.32 23.55 3.70
N VAL A 129 -34.73 22.40 4.03
CA VAL A 129 -33.29 22.23 4.25
C VAL A 129 -32.77 21.20 3.27
N VAL A 130 -31.89 21.61 2.38
CA VAL A 130 -31.14 20.71 1.49
C VAL A 130 -29.73 20.62 2.03
N ILE A 131 -29.26 19.42 2.35
CA ILE A 131 -27.90 19.16 2.83
C ILE A 131 -27.17 18.37 1.74
N ASN A 132 -26.09 18.93 1.22
CA ASN A 132 -25.23 18.27 0.26
C ASN A 132 -24.03 17.66 0.98
N ILE A 133 -23.84 16.36 0.82
CA ILE A 133 -22.74 15.59 1.40
C ILE A 133 -21.86 15.02 0.30
N ASN A 134 -20.57 14.88 0.60
CA ASN A 134 -19.63 14.18 -0.28
C ASN A 134 -19.43 12.74 0.17
N SER A 135 -19.22 11.86 -0.80
CA SER A 135 -18.81 10.48 -0.55
C SER A 135 -17.31 10.41 -0.25
N GLU A 136 -16.94 9.69 0.81
CA GLU A 136 -15.55 9.39 1.17
C GLU A 136 -15.18 7.97 0.74
N MET A 137 -13.95 7.79 0.25
CA MET A 137 -13.43 6.48 -0.14
C MET A 137 -12.88 5.74 1.09
N LEU A 138 -13.43 4.57 1.38
CA LEU A 138 -12.94 3.64 2.38
C LEU A 138 -12.19 2.50 1.69
N VAL A 139 -10.91 2.33 2.01
CA VAL A 139 -10.09 1.22 1.50
C VAL A 139 -9.80 0.25 2.63
N LYS A 140 -10.08 -1.04 2.42
CA LYS A 140 -9.83 -2.11 3.38
C LYS A 140 -9.19 -3.31 2.69
N ASN A 141 -8.32 -3.99 3.43
CA ASN A 141 -7.86 -5.32 3.05
C ASN A 141 -8.65 -6.34 3.88
N VAL A 142 -9.19 -7.34 3.21
CA VAL A 142 -9.98 -8.39 3.83
C VAL A 142 -9.30 -9.72 3.60
N ASP A 143 -8.99 -10.41 4.71
CA ASP A 143 -8.46 -11.78 4.67
C ASP A 143 -9.64 -12.75 4.53
N ILE A 144 -9.60 -13.57 3.47
CA ILE A 144 -10.64 -14.54 3.10
C ILE A 144 -9.96 -15.88 2.83
N THR A 145 -10.56 -16.98 3.27
CA THR A 145 -10.04 -18.32 3.00
C THR A 145 -10.86 -18.99 1.91
N ALA A 146 -10.25 -19.32 0.78
CA ALA A 146 -10.82 -20.19 -0.24
C ALA A 146 -10.51 -21.65 0.10
N SER A 147 -11.51 -22.53 0.13
CA SER A 147 -11.38 -23.89 0.67
C SER A 147 -12.06 -24.93 -0.20
N ALA A 148 -11.33 -26.00 -0.55
CA ALA A 148 -11.86 -27.13 -1.30
C ALA A 148 -12.87 -27.98 -0.51
N LYS A 149 -12.91 -27.79 0.81
CA LYS A 149 -13.81 -28.52 1.73
C LYS A 149 -15.07 -27.72 2.08
N ALA A 150 -15.12 -26.44 1.72
CA ALA A 150 -16.30 -25.60 1.95
C ALA A 150 -17.34 -25.85 0.85
N GLU A 151 -18.56 -26.22 1.25
CA GLU A 151 -19.69 -26.41 0.32
C GLU A 151 -20.46 -25.12 0.05
N LYS A 152 -20.35 -24.12 0.94
CA LYS A 152 -21.05 -22.83 0.86
C LYS A 152 -20.23 -21.73 1.52
N VAL A 153 -20.57 -20.47 1.22
CA VAL A 153 -19.98 -19.29 1.86
C VAL A 153 -20.27 -19.28 3.37
N SER A 154 -19.22 -19.14 4.19
CA SER A 154 -19.29 -18.95 5.65
C SER A 154 -18.86 -17.54 6.03
N GLU A 155 -19.83 -16.69 6.37
CA GLU A 155 -19.57 -15.31 6.78
C GLU A 155 -18.90 -15.18 8.16
N SER A 156 -19.06 -16.17 9.04
CA SER A 156 -18.40 -16.19 10.36
C SER A 156 -16.92 -16.48 10.25
N ASP A 157 -16.57 -17.46 9.42
CA ASP A 157 -15.18 -17.95 9.28
C ASP A 157 -14.43 -17.23 8.17
N LYS A 158 -15.10 -16.33 7.44
CA LYS A 158 -14.59 -15.68 6.23
C LYS A 158 -14.09 -16.71 5.21
N GLU A 159 -14.84 -17.79 5.03
CA GLU A 159 -14.47 -18.92 4.17
C GLU A 159 -15.41 -19.00 2.94
N ILE A 160 -14.84 -19.22 1.75
CA ILE A 160 -15.57 -19.42 0.49
C ILE A 160 -15.25 -20.79 -0.13
N PRO A 161 -16.21 -21.42 -0.83
CA PRO A 161 -15.97 -22.62 -1.62
C PRO A 161 -14.90 -22.39 -2.69
N ALA A 162 -14.07 -23.41 -2.92
CA ALA A 162 -13.10 -23.40 -3.98
C ALA A 162 -12.97 -24.78 -4.62
N VAL A 163 -12.45 -24.82 -5.84
CA VAL A 163 -12.22 -26.05 -6.60
C VAL A 163 -10.74 -26.18 -6.91
N LEU A 164 -10.16 -27.33 -6.57
CA LEU A 164 -8.79 -27.65 -6.95
C LEU A 164 -8.72 -27.87 -8.46
N LEU A 165 -8.01 -26.98 -9.14
CA LEU A 165 -7.65 -27.12 -10.53
C LEU A 165 -6.21 -27.59 -10.63
N GLU A 166 -5.98 -28.62 -11.44
CA GLU A 166 -4.65 -29.12 -11.75
C GLU A 166 -4.49 -29.26 -13.26
N ALA A 167 -3.33 -28.90 -13.81
CA ALA A 167 -2.97 -29.16 -15.19
C ALA A 167 -1.62 -29.89 -15.23
N VAL A 168 -1.56 -30.99 -15.97
CA VAL A 168 -0.35 -31.78 -16.16
C VAL A 168 0.13 -31.58 -17.59
N ARG A 169 1.41 -31.27 -17.74
CA ARG A 169 2.04 -31.16 -19.06
C ARG A 169 3.38 -31.88 -19.08
N LYS A 170 3.68 -32.39 -20.28
CA LYS A 170 4.97 -32.98 -20.64
C LYS A 170 5.53 -32.17 -21.79
N LEU A 171 6.76 -31.69 -21.66
CA LEU A 171 7.49 -31.00 -22.72
C LEU A 171 8.87 -31.63 -22.87
N SER A 172 9.41 -31.53 -24.07
CA SER A 172 10.77 -31.94 -24.38
C SER A 172 11.46 -30.86 -25.19
N ASP A 173 12.75 -30.64 -24.93
CA ASP A 173 13.57 -29.69 -25.66
C ASP A 173 15.02 -30.20 -25.73
N SER A 174 15.83 -29.57 -26.58
CA SER A 174 17.21 -29.96 -26.84
C SER A 174 18.13 -28.77 -27.03
N ILE A 175 19.38 -28.91 -26.60
CA ILE A 175 20.44 -27.94 -26.87
C ILE A 175 21.67 -28.63 -27.47
N GLN A 176 22.53 -27.84 -28.11
CA GLN A 176 23.88 -28.28 -28.47
C GLN A 176 24.72 -28.34 -27.20
N THR A 177 25.55 -29.37 -27.07
CA THR A 177 26.49 -29.50 -25.94
C THR A 177 27.65 -28.54 -26.08
N SER A 178 28.07 -27.92 -24.98
CA SER A 178 29.18 -26.97 -24.94
C SER A 178 30.46 -27.55 -24.34
N GLY A 179 30.38 -28.70 -23.67
CA GLY A 179 31.55 -29.38 -23.12
C GLY A 179 32.44 -29.99 -24.22
N GLU A 180 33.72 -30.13 -23.88
CA GLU A 180 34.69 -30.87 -24.69
C GLU A 180 35.31 -31.97 -23.84
N LYS A 181 35.53 -33.14 -24.44
CA LYS A 181 36.25 -34.26 -23.85
C LYS A 181 37.25 -34.82 -24.84
N GLU A 182 38.37 -35.30 -24.36
CA GLU A 182 39.33 -36.03 -25.19
C GLU A 182 39.03 -37.53 -25.13
N VAL A 183 38.93 -38.15 -26.29
CA VAL A 183 38.72 -39.60 -26.46
C VAL A 183 39.75 -40.13 -27.45
N GLY A 184 40.08 -41.41 -27.37
CA GLY A 184 41.11 -41.97 -28.22
C GLY A 184 41.34 -43.46 -28.03
N GLU A 185 42.29 -43.99 -28.79
CA GLU A 185 42.73 -45.37 -28.71
C GLU A 185 44.09 -45.46 -28.01
N LYS A 186 44.29 -46.56 -27.27
CA LYS A 186 45.54 -46.89 -26.59
C LYS A 186 46.46 -47.63 -27.54
N ALA A 187 47.74 -47.26 -27.55
CA ALA A 187 48.73 -47.98 -28.32
C ALA A 187 48.93 -49.39 -27.76
N LYS A 188 49.08 -50.37 -28.65
CA LYS A 188 49.37 -51.77 -28.33
C LYS A 188 50.63 -52.22 -29.03
N GLY A 189 51.33 -53.15 -28.42
CA GLY A 189 52.50 -53.78 -29.00
C GLY A 189 53.00 -54.96 -28.20
N THR A 190 54.20 -55.41 -28.54
CA THR A 190 54.85 -56.56 -27.89
C THR A 190 56.22 -56.15 -27.39
N VAL A 191 56.54 -56.55 -26.16
CA VAL A 191 57.88 -56.37 -25.57
C VAL A 191 58.50 -57.72 -25.25
N LYS A 192 59.82 -57.80 -25.38
CA LYS A 192 60.65 -58.86 -24.81
C LYS A 192 61.15 -58.43 -23.44
N ILE A 193 60.79 -59.18 -22.41
CA ILE A 193 61.33 -58.99 -21.06
C ILE A 193 62.53 -59.92 -20.91
N TYR A 194 63.69 -59.35 -20.63
CA TYR A 194 64.94 -60.05 -20.36
C TYR A 194 65.16 -60.20 -18.86
N ASN A 195 65.55 -61.40 -18.44
CA ASN A 195 65.93 -61.73 -17.08
C ASN A 195 67.46 -61.96 -17.01
N LYS A 196 68.14 -61.10 -16.26
CA LYS A 196 69.60 -61.14 -16.02
C LYS A 196 69.95 -61.75 -14.66
N THR A 197 68.95 -62.28 -13.95
CA THR A 197 69.11 -62.95 -12.65
C THR A 197 69.29 -64.45 -12.83
N SER A 198 69.77 -65.12 -11.78
CA SER A 198 69.97 -66.58 -11.72
C SER A 198 68.72 -67.32 -11.21
N GLY A 199 67.53 -66.79 -11.45
CA GLY A 199 66.28 -67.42 -11.03
C GLY A 199 65.14 -67.06 -11.97
N LYS A 200 64.28 -68.03 -12.29
CA LYS A 200 63.08 -67.78 -13.09
C LYS A 200 62.17 -66.78 -12.38
N LYS A 201 61.55 -65.89 -13.15
CA LYS A 201 60.63 -64.86 -12.64
C LYS A 201 59.32 -64.91 -13.40
N THR A 202 58.22 -64.84 -12.66
CA THR A 202 56.89 -64.64 -13.23
C THR A 202 56.48 -63.20 -12.99
N PHE A 203 56.05 -62.50 -14.05
CA PHE A 203 55.41 -61.20 -14.01
C PHE A 203 53.93 -61.40 -14.23
N SER A 204 53.11 -60.88 -13.33
CA SER A 204 51.66 -60.96 -13.47
C SER A 204 51.15 -60.00 -14.55
N LYS A 205 49.97 -60.28 -15.09
CA LYS A 205 49.19 -59.34 -15.89
C LYS A 205 49.07 -58.00 -15.15
N GLY A 206 49.24 -56.91 -15.87
CA GLY A 206 49.23 -55.56 -15.30
C GLY A 206 50.56 -55.14 -14.69
N THR A 207 51.66 -55.86 -14.97
CA THR A 207 53.00 -55.38 -14.62
C THR A 207 53.29 -54.11 -15.41
N LYS A 208 53.68 -53.04 -14.70
CA LYS A 208 53.97 -51.73 -15.29
C LYS A 208 55.36 -51.71 -15.92
N LEU A 209 55.42 -51.19 -17.13
CA LEU A 209 56.65 -50.97 -17.91
C LEU A 209 56.73 -49.48 -18.24
N ILE A 210 57.85 -48.86 -17.88
CA ILE A 210 58.05 -47.41 -17.98
C ILE A 210 59.05 -47.16 -19.09
N LEU A 211 58.66 -46.38 -20.09
CA LEU A 211 59.56 -45.83 -21.09
C LEU A 211 59.84 -44.37 -20.73
N ILE A 212 61.12 -44.01 -20.64
CA ILE A 212 61.53 -42.61 -20.51
C ILE A 212 61.87 -42.13 -21.92
N THR A 213 61.10 -41.19 -22.46
CA THR A 213 61.33 -40.64 -23.79
C THR A 213 62.53 -39.69 -23.82
N ALA A 214 62.95 -39.28 -25.02
CA ALA A 214 64.04 -38.31 -25.20
C ALA A 214 63.75 -36.96 -24.51
N ASP A 215 62.48 -36.61 -24.37
CA ASP A 215 62.00 -35.37 -23.73
C ASP A 215 61.74 -35.54 -22.23
N THR A 216 62.21 -36.64 -21.62
CA THR A 216 62.04 -36.99 -20.20
C THR A 216 60.59 -37.21 -19.76
N GLU A 217 59.68 -37.46 -20.70
CA GLU A 217 58.32 -37.89 -20.38
C GLU A 217 58.30 -39.38 -20.04
N GLU A 218 57.58 -39.73 -18.98
CA GLU A 218 57.35 -41.12 -18.59
C GLU A 218 56.09 -41.66 -19.26
N LEU A 219 56.28 -42.62 -20.16
CA LEU A 219 55.18 -43.34 -20.83
C LEU A 219 55.04 -44.72 -20.21
N ASN A 220 53.87 -44.98 -19.63
CA ASN A 220 53.57 -46.21 -18.93
C ASN A 220 52.79 -47.18 -19.82
N TYR A 221 53.16 -48.44 -19.76
CA TYR A 221 52.50 -49.56 -20.44
C TYR A 221 52.27 -50.70 -19.45
N TYR A 222 51.22 -51.48 -19.65
CA TYR A 222 50.87 -52.60 -18.78
C TYR A 222 50.83 -53.91 -19.56
N THR A 223 51.39 -54.98 -18.99
CA THR A 223 51.33 -56.32 -19.59
C THR A 223 49.88 -56.83 -19.65
N LEU A 224 49.51 -57.45 -20.77
CA LEU A 224 48.15 -57.93 -21.02
C LEU A 224 47.87 -59.34 -20.44
N GLU A 225 48.93 -60.06 -20.10
CA GLU A 225 48.90 -61.44 -19.59
C GLU A 225 50.07 -61.71 -18.63
N ASP A 226 50.00 -62.85 -17.95
CA ASP A 226 51.10 -63.35 -17.12
C ASP A 226 52.23 -63.84 -18.03
N VAL A 227 53.47 -63.49 -17.70
CA VAL A 227 54.64 -63.91 -18.46
C VAL A 227 55.69 -64.52 -17.54
N VAL A 228 56.13 -65.72 -17.89
CA VAL A 228 57.24 -66.40 -17.23
C VAL A 228 58.50 -66.14 -18.03
N VAL A 229 59.53 -65.60 -17.37
CA VAL A 229 60.84 -65.33 -17.94
C VAL A 229 61.84 -66.23 -17.23
N GLU A 230 62.43 -67.16 -17.99
CA GLU A 230 63.44 -68.09 -17.48
C GLU A 230 64.69 -67.34 -17.00
N GLU A 231 65.51 -68.01 -16.19
CA GLU A 231 66.76 -67.44 -15.67
C GLU A 231 67.83 -67.26 -16.75
N ARG A 232 68.86 -66.47 -16.45
CA ARG A 232 70.06 -66.41 -17.30
C ARG A 232 70.80 -67.74 -17.29
N GLN A 233 71.42 -68.09 -18.41
CA GLN A 233 72.28 -69.26 -18.53
C GLN A 233 73.73 -68.83 -18.73
N GLU A 234 74.64 -69.50 -18.01
CA GLU A 234 76.08 -69.33 -18.19
C GLU A 234 76.59 -70.49 -19.05
N LEU A 235 76.92 -70.20 -20.30
CA LEU A 235 77.45 -71.15 -21.27
C LEU A 235 78.97 -70.95 -21.41
N PRO A 236 79.73 -71.95 -21.90
CA PRO A 236 81.17 -71.82 -22.14
C PRO A 236 81.54 -70.64 -23.07
N GLU A 237 80.58 -70.20 -23.88
CA GLU A 237 80.72 -69.18 -24.93
C GLU A 237 80.24 -67.78 -24.48
N GLY A 238 79.67 -67.66 -23.26
CA GLY A 238 79.18 -66.41 -22.70
C GLY A 238 77.90 -66.55 -21.86
N ILE A 239 77.36 -65.41 -21.41
CA ILE A 239 76.08 -65.33 -20.69
C ILE A 239 74.96 -65.10 -21.70
N THR A 240 73.94 -65.96 -21.68
CA THR A 240 72.69 -65.76 -22.42
C THR A 240 71.57 -65.42 -21.43
N TYR A 241 70.80 -64.35 -21.71
CA TYR A 241 69.69 -63.95 -20.86
C TYR A 241 68.43 -64.71 -21.24
N GLY A 242 67.67 -65.16 -20.23
CA GLY A 242 66.32 -65.65 -20.45
C GLY A 242 65.44 -64.50 -20.94
N PHE A 243 64.57 -64.78 -21.91
CA PHE A 243 63.62 -63.79 -22.41
C PHE A 243 62.25 -64.42 -22.67
N SER A 244 61.22 -63.60 -22.61
CA SER A 244 59.87 -63.99 -23.02
C SER A 244 59.16 -62.77 -23.61
N GLU A 245 58.30 -63.03 -24.60
CA GLU A 245 57.49 -62.00 -25.25
C GLU A 245 56.15 -61.86 -24.53
N VAL A 246 55.69 -60.62 -24.36
CA VAL A 246 54.38 -60.32 -23.77
C VAL A 246 53.74 -59.13 -24.47
N GLY A 247 52.43 -59.22 -24.70
CA GLY A 247 51.64 -58.11 -25.22
C GLY A 247 51.48 -57.01 -24.17
N VAL A 248 51.54 -55.75 -24.59
CA VAL A 248 51.39 -54.57 -23.72
C VAL A 248 50.39 -53.58 -24.29
N GLU A 249 49.75 -52.82 -23.40
CA GLU A 249 48.87 -51.71 -23.74
C GLU A 249 49.25 -50.46 -22.95
N ALA A 250 49.18 -49.30 -23.59
CA ALA A 250 49.44 -48.01 -22.96
C ALA A 250 48.50 -47.70 -21.78
N GLU A 251 49.00 -46.96 -20.79
CA GLU A 251 48.20 -46.47 -19.67
C GLU A 251 47.07 -45.53 -20.14
N ASN A 252 47.40 -44.56 -20.98
CA ASN A 252 46.45 -43.61 -21.56
C ASN A 252 46.38 -43.73 -23.09
N PHE A 253 45.34 -43.16 -23.68
CA PHE A 253 45.24 -43.00 -25.13
C PHE A 253 46.14 -41.84 -25.61
N GLY A 254 46.44 -41.80 -26.91
CA GLY A 254 47.16 -40.70 -27.53
C GLY A 254 48.31 -41.15 -28.43
N ALA A 255 48.61 -40.31 -29.43
CA ALA A 255 49.68 -40.58 -30.39
C ALA A 255 51.07 -40.60 -29.76
N VAL A 256 51.23 -39.99 -28.58
CA VAL A 256 52.48 -40.01 -27.79
C VAL A 256 52.89 -41.43 -27.37
N TYR A 257 51.95 -42.37 -27.27
CA TYR A 257 52.22 -43.78 -26.97
C TYR A 257 52.59 -44.62 -28.20
N ASN A 258 52.60 -44.02 -29.40
CA ASN A 258 53.15 -44.68 -30.58
C ASN A 258 54.66 -44.50 -30.59
N ILE A 259 55.37 -45.59 -30.35
CA ILE A 259 56.82 -45.60 -30.18
C ILE A 259 57.49 -46.40 -31.29
N LYS A 260 58.72 -46.02 -31.65
CA LYS A 260 59.51 -46.75 -32.66
C LYS A 260 59.98 -48.10 -32.12
N GLU A 261 60.54 -48.94 -32.98
CA GLU A 261 61.27 -50.14 -32.56
C GLU A 261 62.49 -49.81 -31.68
N ASP A 262 62.99 -50.84 -30.98
CA ASP A 262 64.22 -50.81 -30.16
C ASP A 262 64.22 -49.83 -28.98
N GLN A 263 63.05 -49.51 -28.43
CA GLN A 263 62.92 -48.76 -27.18
C GLN A 263 63.09 -49.67 -25.97
N LYS A 264 63.77 -49.15 -24.95
CA LYS A 264 64.04 -49.86 -23.70
C LYS A 264 63.11 -49.36 -22.60
N PHE A 265 62.51 -50.30 -21.89
CA PHE A 265 61.58 -50.04 -20.81
C PHE A 265 62.15 -50.53 -19.48
N TYR A 266 61.91 -49.75 -18.44
CA TYR A 266 62.11 -50.12 -17.06
C TYR A 266 60.94 -50.99 -16.62
N VAL A 267 61.24 -52.16 -16.03
CA VAL A 267 60.22 -52.97 -15.38
C VAL A 267 60.01 -52.39 -14.00
N ASP A 268 58.78 -51.98 -13.67
CA ASP A 268 58.46 -51.34 -12.40
C ASP A 268 58.83 -52.23 -11.21
N ASP A 269 59.22 -51.61 -10.09
CA ASP A 269 59.76 -52.27 -8.89
C ASP A 269 61.01 -53.15 -9.11
N HIS A 270 61.68 -53.05 -10.26
CA HIS A 270 62.84 -53.86 -10.61
C HIS A 270 64.01 -53.03 -11.13
N LYS A 271 65.23 -53.44 -10.76
CA LYS A 271 66.46 -52.80 -11.26
C LYS A 271 66.73 -53.22 -12.70
N THR A 272 67.22 -52.30 -13.52
CA THR A 272 67.65 -52.59 -14.91
C THR A 272 68.84 -53.56 -15.01
N SER A 273 69.59 -53.72 -13.92
CA SER A 273 70.61 -54.76 -13.77
C SER A 273 70.01 -56.17 -13.74
N ASP A 274 68.75 -56.29 -13.33
CA ASP A 274 68.08 -57.56 -13.05
C ASP A 274 67.09 -57.89 -14.17
N PHE A 275 66.29 -56.89 -14.59
CA PHE A 275 65.28 -57.02 -15.63
C PHE A 275 65.29 -55.83 -16.58
N LEU A 276 65.12 -56.08 -17.87
CA LEU A 276 65.01 -55.05 -18.90
C LEU A 276 63.96 -55.47 -19.91
N ALA A 277 63.05 -54.58 -20.28
CA ALA A 277 62.12 -54.83 -21.37
C ALA A 277 62.54 -54.04 -22.62
N GLN A 278 62.34 -54.60 -23.81
CA GLN A 278 62.60 -53.93 -25.09
C GLN A 278 61.56 -54.36 -26.12
N ASN A 279 61.09 -53.43 -26.95
CA ASN A 279 60.25 -53.77 -28.10
C ASN A 279 61.09 -54.00 -29.35
N GLU A 280 60.72 -55.00 -30.15
CA GLU A 280 61.36 -55.27 -31.45
C GLU A 280 60.62 -54.61 -32.62
N LYS A 281 59.36 -54.24 -32.42
CA LYS A 281 58.51 -53.58 -33.42
C LYS A 281 57.91 -52.32 -32.83
N GLU A 282 57.60 -51.36 -33.70
CA GLU A 282 56.88 -50.16 -33.31
C GLU A 282 55.53 -50.46 -32.66
N PHE A 283 55.10 -49.58 -31.74
CA PHE A 283 53.74 -49.61 -31.19
C PHE A 283 52.88 -48.66 -31.99
N LEU A 284 51.69 -49.14 -32.36
CA LEU A 284 50.74 -48.41 -33.18
C LEU A 284 49.35 -48.42 -32.53
N GLY A 285 48.46 -47.59 -33.06
CA GLY A 285 47.05 -47.52 -32.63
C GLY A 285 46.78 -46.47 -31.55
N GLY A 286 47.81 -45.84 -30.97
CA GLY A 286 47.65 -44.69 -30.09
C GLY A 286 47.07 -43.49 -30.86
N SER A 287 45.92 -42.97 -30.45
CA SER A 287 45.31 -41.78 -31.03
C SER A 287 44.56 -40.97 -29.99
N SER A 288 44.37 -39.67 -30.21
CA SER A 288 43.47 -38.84 -29.42
C SER A 288 42.75 -37.83 -30.30
N LYS A 289 41.50 -37.53 -29.97
CA LYS A 289 40.66 -36.52 -30.61
C LYS A 289 39.81 -35.81 -29.55
N LYS A 290 39.56 -34.53 -29.76
CA LYS A 290 38.57 -33.77 -28.98
C LYS A 290 37.20 -33.98 -29.58
N VAL A 291 36.22 -34.29 -28.74
CA VAL A 291 34.82 -34.49 -29.09
C VAL A 291 33.94 -33.64 -28.18
N HIS A 292 32.74 -33.29 -28.66
CA HIS A 292 31.75 -32.63 -27.84
C HIS A 292 31.21 -33.59 -26.78
N ALA A 293 31.02 -33.06 -25.58
CA ALA A 293 30.50 -33.80 -24.44
C ALA A 293 29.53 -32.96 -23.63
N VAL A 294 28.61 -33.63 -22.96
CA VAL A 294 27.63 -32.97 -22.10
C VAL A 294 28.33 -32.37 -20.88
N SER A 295 28.15 -31.06 -20.67
CA SER A 295 28.59 -30.38 -19.45
C SER A 295 27.46 -30.19 -18.44
N GLU A 296 27.80 -29.96 -17.17
CA GLU A 296 26.82 -29.59 -16.14
C GLU A 296 26.06 -28.30 -16.49
N LYS A 297 26.75 -27.34 -17.12
CA LYS A 297 26.14 -26.09 -17.58
C LYS A 297 25.05 -26.33 -18.63
N ASP A 298 25.25 -27.30 -19.51
CA ASP A 298 24.27 -27.68 -20.53
C ASP A 298 23.00 -28.23 -19.85
N LYS A 299 23.15 -29.13 -18.87
CA LYS A 299 22.00 -29.68 -18.12
C LYS A 299 21.22 -28.59 -17.39
N GLU A 300 21.92 -27.71 -16.68
CA GLU A 300 21.27 -26.64 -15.90
C GLU A 300 20.56 -25.63 -16.81
N ALA A 301 21.19 -25.21 -17.91
CA ALA A 301 20.59 -24.25 -18.85
C ALA A 301 19.35 -24.83 -19.55
N LEU A 302 19.41 -26.09 -20.00
CA LEU A 302 18.27 -26.76 -20.63
C LEU A 302 17.13 -26.96 -19.64
N LYS A 303 17.44 -27.34 -18.39
CA LYS A 303 16.45 -27.49 -17.32
C LYS A 303 15.72 -26.18 -17.05
N GLN A 304 16.43 -25.10 -16.74
CA GLN A 304 15.82 -23.80 -16.43
C GLN A 304 14.91 -23.32 -17.58
N THR A 305 15.40 -23.41 -18.82
CA THR A 305 14.64 -22.99 -20.00
C THR A 305 13.35 -23.82 -20.17
N LEU A 306 13.43 -25.14 -20.00
CA LEU A 306 12.29 -26.02 -20.17
C LEU A 306 11.29 -25.92 -19.01
N GLU A 307 11.76 -25.68 -17.78
CA GLU A 307 10.92 -25.42 -16.61
C GLU A 307 10.06 -24.16 -16.79
N GLU A 308 10.65 -23.06 -17.29
CA GLU A 308 9.91 -21.82 -17.56
C GLU A 308 8.83 -22.03 -18.64
N LYS A 309 9.17 -22.71 -19.74
CA LYS A 309 8.22 -23.06 -20.80
C LYS A 309 7.08 -23.95 -20.27
N LEU A 310 7.43 -24.94 -19.45
CA LEU A 310 6.48 -25.87 -18.86
C LEU A 310 5.52 -25.15 -17.90
N LYS A 311 6.04 -24.27 -17.04
CA LYS A 311 5.25 -23.46 -16.13
C LYS A 311 4.29 -22.52 -16.87
N LEU A 312 4.76 -21.86 -17.93
CA LEU A 312 3.92 -20.99 -18.76
C LEU A 312 2.79 -21.78 -19.44
N SER A 313 3.12 -22.89 -20.11
CA SER A 313 2.14 -23.72 -20.80
C SER A 313 1.09 -24.27 -19.83
N ALA A 314 1.54 -24.80 -18.69
CA ALA A 314 0.64 -25.38 -17.69
C ALA A 314 -0.22 -24.30 -16.97
N LYS A 315 0.24 -23.05 -16.88
CA LYS A 315 -0.59 -21.91 -16.45
C LYS A 315 -1.72 -21.64 -17.45
N THR A 316 -1.42 -21.58 -18.75
CA THR A 316 -2.44 -21.39 -19.80
C THR A 316 -3.50 -22.49 -19.76
N ASP A 317 -3.11 -23.74 -19.50
CA ASP A 317 -4.08 -24.83 -19.39
C ASP A 317 -4.98 -24.72 -18.15
N LEU A 318 -4.47 -24.20 -17.02
CA LEU A 318 -5.31 -23.93 -15.85
C LEU A 318 -6.36 -22.86 -16.16
N GLU A 319 -5.99 -21.80 -16.86
CA GLU A 319 -6.91 -20.73 -17.27
C GLU A 319 -8.01 -21.26 -18.19
N LEU A 320 -7.69 -22.19 -19.10
CA LEU A 320 -8.65 -22.86 -19.96
C LEU A 320 -9.61 -23.82 -19.21
N LYS A 321 -9.27 -24.22 -17.98
CA LYS A 321 -10.13 -25.08 -17.13
C LYS A 321 -11.12 -24.30 -16.28
N LEU A 322 -11.02 -22.97 -16.24
CA LEU A 322 -11.98 -22.14 -15.52
C LEU A 322 -13.37 -22.25 -16.15
N VAL A 323 -14.39 -22.40 -15.31
CA VAL A 323 -15.79 -22.47 -15.75
C VAL A 323 -16.61 -21.35 -15.14
N GLY A 324 -17.52 -20.77 -15.93
CA GLY A 324 -18.38 -19.67 -15.47
C GLY A 324 -17.57 -18.46 -15.01
N GLU A 325 -17.87 -17.97 -13.80
CA GLU A 325 -17.20 -16.81 -13.19
C GLU A 325 -16.09 -17.19 -12.20
N GLN A 326 -15.46 -18.36 -12.42
CA GLN A 326 -14.31 -18.75 -11.62
C GLN A 326 -13.11 -17.84 -11.87
N LYS A 327 -12.39 -17.56 -10.79
CA LYS A 327 -11.15 -16.79 -10.78
C LYS A 327 -10.07 -17.54 -10.00
N ILE A 328 -8.82 -17.25 -10.32
CA ILE A 328 -7.64 -17.73 -9.61
C ILE A 328 -6.81 -16.52 -9.19
N ALA A 329 -6.17 -16.59 -8.02
CA ALA A 329 -5.17 -15.60 -7.66
C ALA A 329 -3.87 -15.94 -8.38
N GLU A 330 -3.34 -15.06 -9.24
CA GLU A 330 -2.19 -15.42 -10.10
C GLU A 330 -0.95 -15.87 -9.32
N ASN A 331 -0.72 -15.27 -8.15
CA ASN A 331 0.39 -15.61 -7.26
C ASN A 331 0.14 -16.83 -6.37
N SER A 332 -1.02 -17.51 -6.52
CA SER A 332 -1.34 -18.75 -5.80
C SER A 332 -0.86 -20.01 -6.50
N ILE A 333 -0.52 -19.94 -7.80
CA ILE A 333 -0.26 -21.11 -8.63
C ILE A 333 0.98 -21.85 -8.13
N GLY A 334 0.77 -23.04 -7.60
CA GLY A 334 1.84 -24.00 -7.28
C GLY A 334 2.34 -24.68 -8.55
N PHE A 335 3.62 -25.03 -8.56
CA PHE A 335 4.27 -25.78 -9.65
C PHE A 335 5.15 -26.88 -9.06
N GLU A 336 5.08 -28.07 -9.66
CA GLU A 336 5.83 -29.23 -9.22
C GLU A 336 6.25 -30.06 -10.42
N ILE A 337 7.53 -30.43 -10.46
CA ILE A 337 8.10 -31.36 -11.43
C ILE A 337 8.12 -32.72 -10.76
N PHE A 338 7.64 -33.74 -11.46
CA PHE A 338 7.59 -35.11 -10.93
C PHE A 338 8.21 -36.15 -11.88
N ASP A 339 8.58 -35.75 -13.11
CA ASP A 339 9.38 -36.56 -14.03
C ASP A 339 10.42 -35.67 -14.72
N GLU A 340 11.69 -36.07 -14.64
CA GLU A 340 12.81 -35.39 -15.24
C GLU A 340 13.77 -36.43 -15.82
N VAL A 341 13.89 -36.44 -17.15
CA VAL A 341 14.66 -37.45 -17.87
C VAL A 341 15.58 -36.77 -18.88
N PHE A 342 16.88 -36.84 -18.62
CA PHE A 342 17.92 -36.57 -19.60
C PHE A 342 18.27 -37.84 -20.39
N ASP A 343 18.54 -37.70 -21.68
CA ASP A 343 18.97 -38.82 -22.53
C ASP A 343 20.48 -39.13 -22.43
N LYS A 344 21.24 -38.24 -21.79
CA LYS A 344 22.70 -38.32 -21.59
C LYS A 344 23.14 -37.88 -20.20
N ASN A 345 24.26 -38.45 -19.76
CA ASN A 345 24.97 -38.05 -18.54
C ASN A 345 26.05 -37.02 -18.83
N VAL A 346 26.56 -36.40 -17.78
CA VAL A 346 27.74 -35.54 -17.87
C VAL A 346 28.92 -36.38 -18.35
N ASP A 347 29.77 -35.80 -19.19
CA ASP A 347 30.92 -36.44 -19.86
C ASP A 347 30.58 -37.50 -20.92
N ASP A 348 29.30 -37.72 -21.24
CA ASP A 348 28.90 -38.53 -22.40
C ASP A 348 29.23 -37.77 -23.70
N GLU A 349 29.83 -38.47 -24.68
CA GLU A 349 30.06 -37.95 -26.03
C GLU A 349 28.72 -37.81 -26.76
N ALA A 350 28.33 -36.58 -27.04
CA ALA A 350 27.11 -36.24 -27.77
C ALA A 350 27.20 -34.80 -28.27
N ASP A 351 26.67 -34.51 -29.47
CA ASP A 351 26.54 -33.14 -29.97
C ASP A 351 25.30 -32.42 -29.39
N LYS A 352 24.31 -33.20 -28.96
CA LYS A 352 23.03 -32.71 -28.44
C LYS A 352 22.67 -33.38 -27.13
N LEU A 353 22.11 -32.58 -26.23
CA LEU A 353 21.47 -33.02 -25.00
C LEU A 353 19.97 -32.82 -25.12
N ASN A 354 19.18 -33.86 -24.81
CA ASN A 354 17.73 -33.80 -24.77
C ASN A 354 17.22 -33.93 -23.34
N LEU A 355 16.18 -33.17 -23.02
CA LEU A 355 15.49 -33.21 -21.74
C LEU A 355 13.99 -33.38 -21.98
N SER A 356 13.40 -34.33 -21.27
CA SER A 356 11.95 -34.48 -21.13
C SER A 356 11.55 -34.15 -19.70
N LEU A 357 10.73 -33.12 -19.52
CA LEU A 357 10.16 -32.74 -18.23
C LEU A 357 8.66 -32.98 -18.21
N GLN A 358 8.17 -33.55 -17.11
CA GLN A 358 6.75 -33.58 -16.77
C GLN A 358 6.50 -32.90 -15.44
N GLY A 359 5.53 -32.00 -15.44
CA GLY A 359 5.17 -31.22 -14.28
C GLY A 359 3.69 -30.95 -14.23
N ARG A 360 3.25 -30.53 -13.04
CA ARG A 360 1.88 -30.09 -12.78
C ARG A 360 1.86 -28.68 -12.21
N THR A 361 0.92 -27.89 -12.68
CA THR A 361 0.49 -26.66 -12.00
C THR A 361 -0.82 -26.93 -11.28
N TYR A 362 -1.01 -26.30 -10.13
CA TYR A 362 -2.23 -26.44 -9.34
C TYR A 362 -2.58 -25.16 -8.58
N THR A 363 -3.87 -24.91 -8.43
CA THR A 363 -4.41 -23.75 -7.69
C THR A 363 -5.85 -24.04 -7.25
N LEU A 364 -6.36 -23.26 -6.29
CA LEU A 364 -7.78 -23.22 -5.95
C LEU A 364 -8.46 -22.10 -6.72
N ALA A 365 -9.44 -22.47 -7.55
CA ALA A 365 -10.33 -21.52 -8.20
C ALA A 365 -11.55 -21.26 -7.32
N TYR A 366 -11.94 -20.00 -7.20
CA TYR A 366 -13.12 -19.56 -6.43
C TYR A 366 -14.09 -18.82 -7.36
N TYR A 367 -15.36 -18.77 -7.01
CA TYR A 367 -16.34 -18.00 -7.76
C TYR A 367 -16.31 -16.53 -7.36
N GLN A 368 -16.32 -15.64 -8.36
CA GLN A 368 -16.37 -14.20 -8.14
C GLN A 368 -17.56 -13.78 -7.27
N ASN A 369 -18.74 -14.35 -7.51
CA ASN A 369 -19.96 -14.05 -6.76
C ASN A 369 -19.84 -14.42 -5.26
N ASP A 370 -19.18 -15.54 -4.92
CA ASP A 370 -18.98 -15.95 -3.52
C ASP A 370 -18.04 -14.98 -2.79
N LEU A 371 -17.02 -14.51 -3.49
CA LEU A 371 -16.11 -13.49 -2.99
C LEU A 371 -16.84 -12.16 -2.77
N GLU A 372 -17.69 -11.74 -3.70
CA GLU A 372 -18.48 -10.51 -3.57
C GLU A 372 -19.47 -10.58 -2.39
N GLN A 373 -20.12 -11.73 -2.19
CA GLN A 373 -21.02 -11.94 -1.06
C GLN A 373 -20.30 -11.76 0.28
N ILE A 374 -19.12 -12.37 0.44
CA ILE A 374 -18.39 -12.30 1.70
C ILE A 374 -17.78 -10.92 1.95
N VAL A 375 -17.27 -10.27 0.88
CA VAL A 375 -16.76 -8.90 0.94
C VAL A 375 -17.86 -7.93 1.37
N LYS A 376 -19.06 -8.06 0.80
CA LYS A 376 -20.21 -7.24 1.19
C LYS A 376 -20.54 -7.38 2.67
N SER A 377 -20.64 -8.61 3.17
CA SER A 377 -20.92 -8.87 4.59
C SER A 377 -19.84 -8.30 5.53
N VAL A 378 -18.56 -8.42 5.15
CA VAL A 378 -17.45 -7.85 5.94
C VAL A 378 -17.48 -6.32 5.93
N LEU A 379 -17.73 -5.70 4.79
CA LEU A 379 -17.84 -4.25 4.69
C LEU A 379 -19.00 -3.74 5.55
N GLU A 380 -20.16 -4.39 5.52
CA GLU A 380 -21.34 -3.97 6.29
C GLU A 380 -21.08 -3.87 7.79
N ARG A 381 -20.19 -4.71 8.31
CA ARG A 381 -19.76 -4.71 9.73
C ARG A 381 -18.59 -3.77 10.02
N SER A 382 -17.92 -3.27 8.97
CA SER A 382 -16.67 -2.49 9.08
C SER A 382 -16.86 -0.98 8.89
N VAL A 383 -18.05 -0.52 8.51
CA VAL A 383 -18.38 0.90 8.42
C VAL A 383 -18.49 1.49 9.83
N PRO A 384 -17.76 2.58 10.15
CA PRO A 384 -17.88 3.25 11.44
C PRO A 384 -19.29 3.79 11.67
N GLU A 385 -19.74 3.86 12.94
CA GLU A 385 -21.13 4.22 13.29
C GLU A 385 -21.61 5.57 12.73
N GLN A 386 -20.68 6.52 12.54
CA GLN A 386 -20.95 7.86 12.02
C GLN A 386 -21.10 7.93 10.49
N TYR A 387 -20.96 6.80 9.79
CA TYR A 387 -21.08 6.70 8.34
C TYR A 387 -22.14 5.66 7.96
N ALA A 388 -22.66 5.79 6.75
CA ALA A 388 -23.51 4.81 6.07
C ALA A 388 -22.93 4.52 4.67
N PHE A 389 -23.31 3.41 4.05
CA PHE A 389 -22.97 3.20 2.64
C PHE A 389 -23.67 4.24 1.78
N SER A 390 -22.98 4.69 0.73
CA SER A 390 -23.64 5.45 -0.31
C SER A 390 -24.65 4.54 -1.04
N ASP A 391 -25.85 5.04 -1.29
CA ASP A 391 -26.89 4.35 -2.08
C ASP A 391 -26.59 4.34 -3.59
N ALA A 392 -25.48 4.95 -4.02
CA ALA A 392 -25.03 4.94 -5.41
C ALA A 392 -24.72 3.50 -5.88
N GLU A 393 -25.03 3.21 -7.15
CA GLU A 393 -25.16 1.86 -7.74
C GLU A 393 -23.92 0.94 -7.59
N THR A 394 -22.75 1.46 -7.22
CA THR A 394 -21.54 0.66 -6.93
C THR A 394 -21.18 0.76 -5.45
N ARG A 395 -21.72 -0.15 -4.63
CA ARG A 395 -21.49 -0.20 -3.17
C ARG A 395 -20.01 -0.41 -2.81
N PHE A 396 -19.28 -1.15 -3.64
CA PHE A 396 -17.85 -1.43 -3.48
C PHE A 396 -17.22 -1.93 -4.79
N GLU A 397 -15.90 -1.81 -4.88
CA GLU A 397 -15.06 -2.36 -5.93
C GLU A 397 -14.03 -3.32 -5.33
N ILE A 398 -13.92 -4.52 -5.90
CA ILE A 398 -12.85 -5.45 -5.59
C ILE A 398 -11.65 -5.12 -6.49
N GLY A 399 -10.54 -4.76 -5.87
CA GLY A 399 -9.26 -4.55 -6.54
C GLY A 399 -8.48 -5.86 -6.66
N ASN A 400 -7.18 -5.80 -6.34
CA ASN A 400 -6.33 -6.97 -6.45
C ASN A 400 -6.70 -8.03 -5.40
N VAL A 401 -6.82 -9.27 -5.85
CA VAL A 401 -6.92 -10.47 -5.02
C VAL A 401 -5.58 -11.19 -5.09
N LEU A 402 -4.86 -11.20 -3.96
CA LEU A 402 -3.56 -11.83 -3.85
C LEU A 402 -3.65 -13.01 -2.90
N ALA A 403 -2.98 -14.11 -3.21
CA ALA A 403 -2.75 -15.13 -2.22
C ALA A 403 -1.68 -14.67 -1.22
N SER A 404 -1.88 -14.93 0.07
CA SER A 404 -0.88 -14.62 1.11
C SER A 404 0.42 -15.39 0.89
N LYS A 405 0.33 -16.60 0.33
CA LYS A 405 1.45 -17.46 -0.04
C LYS A 405 1.08 -18.26 -1.31
N PRO A 406 2.08 -18.67 -2.13
CA PRO A 406 1.86 -19.70 -3.14
C PRO A 406 1.25 -20.95 -2.50
N MET A 407 0.35 -21.63 -3.21
CA MET A 407 -0.40 -22.71 -2.59
C MET A 407 0.53 -23.83 -2.08
N PRO A 408 0.47 -24.18 -0.78
CA PRO A 408 1.26 -25.28 -0.23
C PRO A 408 0.77 -26.63 -0.79
N LEU A 409 1.59 -27.68 -0.65
CA LEU A 409 1.24 -29.04 -1.08
C LEU A 409 -0.07 -29.58 -0.47
N SER A 410 -0.56 -29.01 0.63
CA SER A 410 -1.79 -29.46 1.30
C SER A 410 -3.08 -29.17 0.51
N LYS A 411 -3.04 -28.41 -0.60
CA LYS A 411 -4.07 -28.26 -1.66
C LYS A 411 -5.51 -27.93 -1.26
N ASP A 412 -5.81 -27.83 0.04
CA ASP A 412 -7.17 -27.77 0.56
C ASP A 412 -7.64 -26.35 0.88
N LYS A 413 -6.71 -25.43 1.16
CA LYS A 413 -6.99 -24.06 1.57
C LYS A 413 -6.04 -23.06 0.92
N LEU A 414 -6.58 -21.89 0.58
CA LEU A 414 -5.87 -20.76 0.02
C LEU A 414 -6.29 -19.48 0.75
N GLU A 415 -5.34 -18.83 1.41
CA GLU A 415 -5.57 -17.54 2.05
C GLU A 415 -5.46 -16.42 1.01
N LEU A 416 -6.53 -15.64 0.87
CA LEU A 416 -6.67 -14.52 -0.06
C LEU A 416 -6.68 -13.20 0.72
N LEU A 417 -5.80 -12.29 0.32
CA LEU A 417 -5.82 -10.89 0.71
C LEU A 417 -6.55 -10.09 -0.38
N VAL A 418 -7.73 -9.60 -0.04
CA VAL A 418 -8.62 -8.92 -0.98
C VAL A 418 -8.64 -7.44 -0.68
N LYS A 419 -8.16 -6.62 -1.62
CA LYS A 419 -8.23 -5.16 -1.51
C LYS A 419 -9.60 -4.69 -1.98
N VAL A 420 -10.35 -4.06 -1.09
CA VAL A 420 -11.70 -3.59 -1.34
C VAL A 420 -11.75 -2.08 -1.19
N ARG A 421 -12.44 -1.41 -2.11
CA ARG A 421 -12.75 0.02 -2.04
C ARG A 421 -14.26 0.16 -1.93
N SER A 422 -14.76 0.98 -1.01
CA SER A 422 -16.18 1.32 -0.92
C SER A 422 -16.34 2.81 -0.73
N PHE A 423 -17.53 3.33 -1.01
CA PHE A 423 -17.87 4.72 -0.80
C PHE A 423 -18.85 4.84 0.37
N VAL A 424 -18.50 5.66 1.35
CA VAL A 424 -19.30 5.89 2.55
C VAL A 424 -19.70 7.36 2.61
N VAL A 425 -20.89 7.61 3.13
CA VAL A 425 -21.44 8.96 3.34
C VAL A 425 -21.67 9.19 4.83
N PRO A 426 -21.57 10.43 5.32
CA PRO A 426 -21.89 10.75 6.71
C PRO A 426 -23.32 10.35 7.05
N LYS A 427 -23.51 9.70 8.19
CA LYS A 427 -24.83 9.30 8.67
C LYS A 427 -25.51 10.50 9.33
N ILE A 428 -26.26 11.26 8.54
CA ILE A 428 -27.05 12.40 9.01
C ILE A 428 -28.51 11.99 9.15
N SER A 429 -29.08 12.09 10.36
CA SER A 429 -30.51 11.85 10.57
C SER A 429 -31.32 13.10 10.23
N ALA A 430 -32.29 12.95 9.32
CA ALA A 430 -33.25 14.00 9.01
C ALA A 430 -34.10 14.39 10.23
N GLU A 431 -34.36 13.45 11.15
CA GLU A 431 -35.04 13.70 12.42
C GLU A 431 -34.18 14.54 13.37
N GLU A 432 -32.90 14.20 13.55
CA GLU A 432 -32.01 14.99 14.42
C GLU A 432 -31.83 16.41 13.91
N VAL A 433 -31.70 16.59 12.59
CA VAL A 433 -31.65 17.92 11.98
C VAL A 433 -32.94 18.69 12.27
N ARG A 434 -34.12 18.07 12.06
CA ARG A 434 -35.43 18.68 12.38
C ARG A 434 -35.52 19.11 13.83
N ASP A 435 -35.01 18.29 14.74
CA ASP A 435 -35.10 18.52 16.17
C ASP A 435 -34.22 19.68 16.64
N ASN A 436 -33.01 19.80 16.09
CA ASN A 436 -32.07 20.86 16.46
C ASN A 436 -32.37 22.21 15.83
N ILE A 437 -33.05 22.25 14.67
CA ILE A 437 -33.38 23.51 14.00
C ILE A 437 -34.82 23.97 14.26
N ALA A 438 -35.69 23.20 14.92
CA ALA A 438 -37.07 23.60 15.16
C ALA A 438 -37.22 24.72 16.19
N ASN A 439 -38.05 25.72 15.90
CA ASN A 439 -38.25 26.90 16.76
C ASN A 439 -36.95 27.64 17.14
N VAL A 440 -35.99 27.66 16.20
CA VAL A 440 -34.71 28.34 16.38
C VAL A 440 -34.66 29.53 15.42
N ARG A 441 -33.95 30.59 15.82
CA ARG A 441 -33.71 31.73 14.91
C ARG A 441 -32.87 31.27 13.72
N VAL A 442 -33.17 31.81 12.53
CA VAL A 442 -32.48 31.43 11.29
C VAL A 442 -30.94 31.48 11.42
N PRO A 443 -30.30 32.49 12.04
CA PRO A 443 -28.84 32.49 12.23
C PRO A 443 -28.31 31.33 13.09
N ALA A 444 -29.00 30.97 14.16
CA ALA A 444 -28.60 29.86 15.03
C ALA A 444 -28.88 28.49 14.38
N ALA A 445 -29.94 28.38 13.57
CA ALA A 445 -30.17 27.20 12.75
C ALA A 445 -29.05 27.00 11.72
N LYS A 446 -28.52 28.08 11.13
CA LYS A 446 -27.35 28.04 10.24
C LYS A 446 -26.09 27.60 10.98
N GLU A 447 -25.82 28.16 12.15
CA GLU A 447 -24.67 27.77 12.98
C GLU A 447 -24.67 26.27 13.33
N TYR A 448 -25.85 25.70 13.62
CA TYR A 448 -25.99 24.24 13.79
C TYR A 448 -25.65 23.49 12.49
N LEU A 449 -26.19 23.91 11.34
CA LEU A 449 -25.90 23.27 10.06
C LEU A 449 -24.40 23.40 9.68
N ASP A 450 -23.76 24.51 10.00
CA ASP A 450 -22.31 24.73 9.84
C ASP A 450 -21.49 23.80 10.76
N SER A 451 -22.04 23.41 11.91
CA SER A 451 -21.38 22.50 12.87
C SER A 451 -21.45 21.02 12.46
N LEU A 452 -22.30 20.67 11.48
CA LEU A 452 -22.41 19.31 10.97
C LEU A 452 -21.11 18.93 10.27
N LYS A 453 -20.43 17.91 10.80
CA LYS A 453 -19.19 17.40 10.21
C LYS A 453 -19.49 16.74 8.85
N ASN A 454 -18.55 16.90 7.92
CA ASN A 454 -18.55 16.25 6.61
C ASN A 454 -19.76 16.64 5.70
N VAL A 455 -20.33 17.83 5.92
CA VAL A 455 -21.29 18.47 5.01
C VAL A 455 -20.55 19.42 4.08
N THR A 456 -20.80 19.31 2.77
CA THR A 456 -20.16 20.15 1.74
C THR A 456 -20.83 21.52 1.67
N SER A 457 -22.16 21.53 1.62
CA SER A 457 -22.97 22.74 1.60
C SER A 457 -24.40 22.46 2.10
N TYR A 458 -25.12 23.51 2.48
CA TYR A 458 -26.55 23.41 2.75
C TYR A 458 -27.31 24.63 2.22
N GLU A 459 -28.59 24.42 1.94
CA GLU A 459 -29.53 25.48 1.60
C GLU A 459 -30.70 25.45 2.60
N LEU A 460 -30.85 26.55 3.36
CA LEU A 460 -31.95 26.74 4.30
C LEU A 460 -32.90 27.83 3.77
N THR A 461 -34.10 27.44 3.36
CA THR A 461 -35.15 28.35 2.92
C THR A 461 -36.29 28.35 3.92
N VAL A 462 -36.63 29.53 4.46
CA VAL A 462 -37.75 29.72 5.42
C VAL A 462 -38.78 30.69 4.84
N TRP A 463 -40.06 30.32 4.94
CA TRP A 463 -41.18 31.13 4.48
C TRP A 463 -42.33 31.15 5.51
N PRO A 464 -42.93 32.32 5.81
CA PRO A 464 -42.58 33.66 5.34
C PRO A 464 -41.34 34.24 6.04
N ARG A 465 -40.63 35.16 5.38
CA ARG A 465 -39.47 35.87 5.98
C ARG A 465 -39.96 36.99 6.89
N LEU A 466 -40.05 36.70 8.18
CA LEU A 466 -40.48 37.68 9.18
C LEU A 466 -39.31 38.59 9.60
N PRO A 467 -39.57 39.83 10.04
CA PRO A 467 -38.51 40.77 10.41
C PRO A 467 -37.90 40.45 11.79
N GLY A 468 -36.60 40.68 11.92
CA GLY A 468 -35.88 40.70 13.20
C GLY A 468 -36.03 39.41 14.02
N PHE A 469 -36.40 39.56 15.29
CA PHE A 469 -36.48 38.45 16.25
C PHE A 469 -37.57 37.42 15.93
N LEU A 470 -38.53 37.75 15.05
CA LEU A 470 -39.61 36.85 14.62
C LEU A 470 -39.16 35.87 13.53
N ASN A 471 -38.00 36.09 12.90
CA ASN A 471 -37.44 35.22 11.86
C ASN A 471 -36.91 33.91 12.46
N THR A 472 -37.82 32.98 12.65
CA THR A 472 -37.59 31.67 13.27
C THR A 472 -38.01 30.58 12.31
N THR A 473 -37.37 29.42 12.44
CA THR A 473 -37.81 28.19 11.78
C THR A 473 -39.18 27.74 12.34
N PRO A 474 -39.90 26.86 11.62
CA PRO A 474 -41.20 26.37 12.07
C PRO A 474 -41.16 25.77 13.47
N HIS A 475 -42.18 26.08 14.27
CA HIS A 475 -42.37 25.46 15.58
C HIS A 475 -42.82 23.99 15.44
N ILE A 476 -43.55 23.70 14.36
CA ILE A 476 -44.07 22.37 14.06
C ILE A 476 -43.06 21.63 13.19
N LYS A 477 -42.41 20.61 13.73
CA LYS A 477 -41.36 19.81 13.08
C LYS A 477 -41.77 19.24 11.71
N SER A 478 -43.04 18.88 11.52
CA SER A 478 -43.54 18.35 10.24
C SER A 478 -43.60 19.39 9.11
N ARG A 479 -43.42 20.68 9.42
CA ARG A 479 -43.27 21.77 8.45
C ARG A 479 -41.81 22.06 8.08
N ILE A 480 -40.87 21.26 8.58
CA ILE A 480 -39.46 21.30 8.22
C ILE A 480 -39.19 20.10 7.33
N LYS A 481 -38.97 20.34 6.04
CA LYS A 481 -38.55 19.31 5.09
C LYS A 481 -37.03 19.27 5.06
N VAL A 482 -36.45 18.09 5.29
CA VAL A 482 -34.99 17.88 5.20
C VAL A 482 -34.73 16.91 4.06
N GLU A 483 -33.90 17.31 3.12
CA GLU A 483 -33.49 16.52 1.96
C GLU A 483 -31.97 16.42 1.97
N ILE A 484 -31.44 15.19 1.98
CA ILE A 484 -30.01 14.93 1.98
C ILE A 484 -29.65 14.43 0.59
N ARG A 485 -28.71 15.12 -0.08
CA ARG A 485 -28.26 14.80 -1.44
C ARG A 485 -26.77 14.46 -1.42
N ASN A 486 -26.41 13.44 -2.17
CA ASN A 486 -25.01 13.10 -2.45
C ASN A 486 -24.58 13.83 -3.73
N GLU A 487 -23.51 14.63 -3.66
CA GLU A 487 -22.93 15.32 -4.82
C GLU A 487 -22.05 14.41 -5.68
#